data_AF-A0A1G4MK98-F1
#
_entry.id   AF-A0A1G4MK98-F1
#
_cell.length_a   1.000
_cell.length_b   1.000
_cell.length_c   1.000
_cell.angle_alpha   90.00
_cell.angle_beta   90.00
_cell.angle_gamma   90.00
#
_symmetry.space_group_name_H-M   'P 1'
#
loop_
_entity.id
_entity.type
_entity.pdbx_description
1 polymer ?
#
loop_
_entity_poly.entity_id
_entity_poly.type
_entity_poly.pdbx_seq_one_letter_code
_entity_poly.pdbx_strand_id
1 'polypeptide(L)'
;MRLLCIFQHQFRRTLTVDVRKRLFAKCLNREFDTLLEEVRSIPIKTLEESFLSLYLTKSVQYAHVPSIDYLWYRCIIRHNLLVVKPQILCDIGNIALQENKFFMVEQLYKHFTIFHSKCRSSEAYKLELLRYKVESFAKGTGDSTTFQEKWKVFIEDIDHQISPEWPLSVHNFPYLTSALEDHGRELPLQLLLSEKKLSIRNKWTLPVLLNMIMLHKNVDQEFKMNLFQLFHQRHKHLNYDETLTILFRNCKDEPYRASSLMDFVKKNGLSLTHLAAKFFLRSIQGTEYSFRSADYINAIKDPDAFLEKLHNGKIIL
;
A
#
# COMPACT_ATOMS: atom_id res chain seq x y z
N MET A 1 -16.98 -2.38 -33.72
CA MET A 1 -17.51 -1.20 -34.45
C MET A 1 -17.35 0.03 -33.55
N ARG A 2 -16.44 0.94 -33.94
CA ARG A 2 -16.23 2.35 -33.55
C ARG A 2 -16.70 2.89 -32.18
N LEU A 3 -15.75 3.24 -31.32
CA LEU A 3 -15.79 4.43 -30.43
C LEU A 3 -14.36 4.99 -30.23
N LEU A 4 -13.61 5.11 -31.34
CA LEU A 4 -12.40 5.93 -31.42
C LEU A 4 -12.71 7.08 -32.38
N CYS A 5 -12.29 8.28 -32.00
CA CYS A 5 -12.39 9.54 -32.76
C CYS A 5 -13.78 10.17 -32.90
N ILE A 6 -14.27 10.83 -31.84
CA ILE A 6 -14.92 12.14 -31.98
C ILE A 6 -14.51 13.01 -30.78
N PHE A 7 -13.28 13.52 -30.78
CA PHE A 7 -12.99 14.79 -30.11
C PHE A 7 -13.15 15.87 -31.18
N GLN A 8 -14.23 16.66 -31.05
CA GLN A 8 -14.51 17.76 -31.96
C GLN A 8 -13.32 18.72 -32.01
N HIS A 9 -12.67 18.81 -33.17
CA HIS A 9 -11.79 19.93 -33.52
C HIS A 9 -12.67 21.18 -33.73
N GLN A 10 -13.16 21.78 -32.66
CA GLN A 10 -13.61 23.17 -32.69
C GLN A 10 -12.38 24.06 -32.74
N PHE A 11 -12.39 25.08 -33.62
CA PHE A 11 -11.35 26.11 -33.74
C PHE A 11 -10.90 26.59 -32.34
N ARG A 12 -9.78 26.06 -31.84
CA ARG A 12 -9.19 26.48 -30.57
C ARG A 12 -8.50 27.82 -30.83
N ARG A 13 -8.96 28.88 -30.18
CA ARG A 13 -8.14 30.08 -29.99
C ARG A 13 -6.91 29.63 -29.21
N THR A 14 -5.76 29.61 -29.85
CA THR A 14 -4.50 29.21 -29.20
C THR A 14 -3.94 30.39 -28.43
N LEU A 15 -3.26 30.09 -27.31
CA LEU A 15 -2.49 31.09 -26.60
C LEU A 15 -1.41 31.66 -27.52
N THR A 16 -1.06 32.93 -27.34
CA THR A 16 0.09 33.52 -28.03
C THR A 16 1.38 32.79 -27.62
N VAL A 17 2.34 32.73 -28.53
CA VAL A 17 3.61 31.99 -28.32
C VAL A 17 4.33 32.47 -27.06
N ASP A 18 4.29 33.77 -26.77
CA ASP A 18 4.95 34.37 -25.61
C ASP A 18 4.28 33.98 -24.29
N VAL A 19 2.95 33.98 -24.24
CA VAL A 19 2.19 33.52 -23.06
C VAL A 19 2.48 32.04 -22.83
N ARG A 20 2.48 31.23 -23.89
CA ARG A 20 2.82 29.80 -23.79
C ARG A 20 4.23 29.61 -23.23
N LYS A 21 5.25 30.23 -23.82
CA LYS A 21 6.64 30.12 -23.33
C LYS A 21 6.77 30.52 -21.86
N ARG A 22 6.09 31.59 -21.45
CA ARG A 22 6.09 32.06 -20.06
C ARG A 22 5.47 31.05 -19.11
N LEU A 23 4.32 30.47 -19.44
CA LEU A 23 3.65 29.45 -18.61
C LEU A 23 4.53 28.20 -18.45
N PHE A 24 5.13 27.72 -19.54
CA PHE A 24 6.06 26.58 -19.49
C PHE A 24 7.30 26.90 -18.65
N ALA A 25 7.89 28.09 -18.82
CA ALA A 25 9.05 28.51 -18.03
C ALA A 25 8.73 28.56 -16.53
N LYS A 26 7.64 29.20 -16.13
CA LYS A 26 7.18 29.24 -14.73
C LYS A 26 6.96 27.83 -14.15
N CYS A 27 6.33 26.95 -14.93
CA CYS A 27 6.11 25.57 -14.53
C CYS A 27 7.42 24.80 -14.30
N LEU A 28 8.41 24.99 -15.15
CA LEU A 28 9.71 24.33 -15.06
C LEU A 28 10.58 24.92 -13.94
N ASN A 29 10.44 26.23 -13.69
CA ASN A 29 11.09 26.96 -12.59
C ASN A 29 10.43 26.74 -11.23
N ARG A 30 9.32 25.97 -11.17
CA ARG A 30 8.58 25.65 -9.94
C ARG A 30 7.88 26.86 -9.31
N GLU A 31 7.55 27.87 -10.10
CA GLU A 31 6.81 29.06 -9.68
C GLU A 31 5.29 28.76 -9.64
N PHE A 32 4.88 27.74 -8.88
CA PHE A 32 3.53 27.17 -8.98
C PHE A 32 2.41 28.10 -8.50
N ASP A 33 2.61 28.89 -7.45
CA ASP A 33 1.56 29.81 -6.96
C ASP A 33 1.26 30.91 -7.97
N THR A 34 2.30 31.57 -8.51
CA THR A 34 2.13 32.61 -9.53
C THR A 34 1.64 32.04 -10.86
N LEU A 35 2.03 30.81 -11.19
CA LEU A 35 1.52 30.09 -12.35
C LEU A 35 0.03 29.77 -12.19
N LEU A 36 -0.40 29.32 -11.01
CA LEU A 36 -1.80 28.99 -10.74
C LEU A 36 -2.71 30.22 -10.87
N GLU A 37 -2.28 31.37 -10.35
CA GLU A 37 -2.99 32.64 -10.52
C GLU A 37 -3.14 33.01 -11.99
N GLU A 38 -2.05 32.93 -12.76
CA GLU A 38 -2.06 33.22 -14.19
C GLU A 38 -2.99 32.25 -14.95
N VAL A 39 -2.88 30.94 -14.69
CA VAL A 39 -3.68 29.91 -15.35
C VAL A 39 -5.18 30.03 -15.00
N ARG A 40 -5.54 30.50 -13.80
CA ARG A 40 -6.94 30.73 -13.41
C ARG A 40 -7.62 31.77 -14.29
N SER A 41 -6.87 32.79 -14.72
CA SER A 41 -7.35 33.88 -15.59
C SER A 41 -7.55 33.47 -17.05
N ILE A 42 -6.91 32.37 -17.48
CA ILE A 42 -6.93 31.94 -18.88
C ILE A 42 -8.24 31.19 -19.18
N PRO A 43 -8.93 31.51 -20.30
CA PRO A 43 -10.09 30.75 -20.74
C PRO A 43 -9.73 29.29 -21.04
N ILE A 44 -10.52 28.37 -20.49
CA ILE A 44 -10.24 26.92 -20.55
C ILE A 44 -10.07 26.37 -21.98
N LYS A 45 -10.76 26.98 -22.97
CA LYS A 45 -10.72 26.58 -24.38
C LYS A 45 -9.38 26.87 -25.05
N THR A 46 -8.54 27.72 -24.46
CA THR A 46 -7.23 28.11 -25.02
C THR A 46 -6.07 27.32 -24.42
N LEU A 47 -6.31 26.56 -23.35
CA LEU A 47 -5.27 25.78 -22.68
C LEU A 47 -4.97 24.50 -23.48
N GLU A 48 -3.68 24.28 -23.74
CA GLU A 48 -3.18 23.11 -24.47
C GLU A 48 -3.03 21.91 -23.54
N GLU A 49 -3.38 20.71 -24.02
CA GLU A 49 -3.29 19.45 -23.25
C GLU A 49 -1.83 19.13 -22.84
N SER A 50 -0.87 19.41 -23.72
CA SER A 50 0.57 19.22 -23.45
C SER A 50 1.05 20.03 -22.24
N PHE A 51 0.61 21.29 -22.14
CA PHE A 51 0.89 22.15 -20.99
C PHE A 51 0.21 21.62 -19.73
N LEU A 52 -1.09 21.29 -19.81
CA LEU A 52 -1.84 20.77 -18.66
C LEU A 52 -1.25 19.47 -18.14
N SER A 53 -0.81 18.58 -19.03
CA SER A 53 -0.14 17.33 -18.66
C SER A 53 1.19 17.60 -17.96
N LEU A 54 2.05 18.46 -18.51
CA LEU A 54 3.31 18.85 -17.88
C LEU A 54 3.06 19.50 -16.51
N TYR A 55 2.11 20.44 -16.44
CA TYR A 55 1.79 21.18 -15.23
C TYR A 55 1.26 20.25 -14.14
N LEU A 56 0.37 19.32 -14.47
CA LEU A 56 -0.08 18.30 -13.51
C LEU A 56 1.08 17.43 -13.05
N THR A 57 1.89 16.89 -13.96
CA THR A 57 3.03 16.05 -13.60
C THR A 57 4.02 16.78 -12.68
N LYS A 58 4.33 18.05 -12.96
CA LYS A 58 5.21 18.84 -12.11
C LYS A 58 4.57 19.21 -10.77
N SER A 59 3.30 19.59 -10.77
CA SER A 59 2.58 19.88 -9.51
C SER A 59 2.56 18.65 -8.60
N VAL A 60 2.32 17.47 -9.15
CA VAL A 60 2.35 16.19 -8.42
C VAL A 60 3.77 15.86 -7.95
N GLN A 61 4.78 16.01 -8.82
CA GLN A 61 6.18 15.77 -8.47
C GLN A 61 6.64 16.60 -7.26
N TYR A 62 6.17 17.84 -7.13
CA TYR A 62 6.51 18.74 -6.00
C TYR A 62 5.40 18.84 -4.96
N ALA A 63 4.40 17.95 -5.00
CA ALA A 63 3.25 17.96 -4.09
C ALA A 63 2.59 19.34 -3.91
N HIS A 64 2.49 20.15 -4.98
CA HIS A 64 1.82 21.44 -4.95
C HIS A 64 0.29 21.25 -5.01
N VAL A 65 -0.29 21.01 -3.84
CA VAL A 65 -1.70 20.67 -3.64
C VAL A 65 -2.68 21.66 -4.28
N PRO A 66 -2.51 22.99 -4.19
CA PRO A 66 -3.47 23.94 -4.78
C PRO A 66 -3.57 23.81 -6.31
N SER A 67 -2.45 23.53 -6.99
CA SER A 67 -2.44 23.31 -8.44
C SER A 67 -3.03 21.96 -8.81
N ILE A 68 -2.74 20.91 -8.05
CA ILE A 68 -3.31 19.57 -8.25
C ILE A 68 -4.84 19.65 -8.17
N ASP A 69 -5.39 20.25 -7.10
CA ASP A 69 -6.83 20.45 -6.92
C ASP A 69 -7.45 21.19 -8.10
N TYR A 70 -6.87 22.34 -8.45
CA TYR A 70 -7.38 23.17 -9.51
C TYR A 70 -7.43 22.41 -10.85
N LEU A 71 -6.35 21.72 -11.21
CA LEU A 71 -6.27 20.91 -12.42
C LEU A 71 -7.25 19.74 -12.38
N TRP A 72 -7.36 19.07 -11.23
CA TRP A 72 -8.27 17.93 -11.04
C TRP A 72 -9.73 18.36 -11.24
N TYR A 73 -10.22 19.33 -10.48
CA TYR A 73 -11.63 19.73 -10.55
C TYR A 73 -11.97 20.47 -11.83
N ARG A 74 -11.14 21.43 -12.26
CA ARG A 74 -11.46 22.26 -13.44
C ARG A 74 -11.16 21.52 -14.73
N CYS A 75 -9.94 21.00 -14.91
CA CYS A 75 -9.50 20.50 -16.21
C CYS A 75 -9.89 19.04 -16.44
N ILE A 76 -9.82 18.19 -15.41
CA ILE A 76 -10.09 16.75 -15.55
C ILE A 76 -11.58 16.46 -15.35
N ILE A 77 -12.15 16.77 -14.18
CA ILE A 77 -13.54 16.41 -13.86
C ILE A 77 -14.56 17.25 -14.65
N ARG A 78 -14.46 18.59 -14.60
CA ARG A 78 -15.49 19.47 -15.18
C ARG A 78 -15.43 19.55 -16.71
N HIS A 79 -14.22 19.58 -17.27
CA HIS A 79 -14.03 19.83 -18.70
C HIS A 79 -13.45 18.65 -19.49
N ASN A 80 -13.09 17.53 -18.84
CA ASN A 80 -12.57 16.31 -19.48
C ASN A 80 -11.44 16.58 -20.49
N LEU A 81 -10.55 17.52 -20.17
CA LEU A 81 -9.48 17.95 -21.08
C LEU A 81 -8.24 17.06 -21.05
N LEU A 82 -8.10 16.21 -20.02
CA LEU A 82 -6.89 15.43 -19.81
C LEU A 82 -7.25 14.03 -19.33
N VAL A 83 -6.73 13.02 -20.04
CA VAL A 83 -6.70 11.65 -19.55
C VAL A 83 -5.41 11.46 -18.75
N VAL A 84 -5.53 11.41 -17.43
CA VAL A 84 -4.37 11.26 -16.53
C VAL A 84 -3.81 9.84 -16.59
N LYS A 85 -2.48 9.73 -16.64
CA LYS A 85 -1.76 8.44 -16.64
C LYS A 85 -1.92 7.72 -15.28
N PRO A 86 -1.98 6.37 -15.24
CA PRO A 86 -2.16 5.61 -14.00
C PRO A 86 -1.14 5.94 -12.89
N GLN A 87 0.14 6.10 -13.24
CA GLN A 87 1.17 6.49 -12.28
C GLN A 87 0.84 7.82 -11.59
N ILE A 88 0.46 8.84 -12.37
CA ILE A 88 0.11 10.16 -11.85
C ILE A 88 -1.16 10.09 -10.98
N LEU A 89 -2.13 9.23 -11.32
CA LEU A 89 -3.29 9.00 -10.46
C LEU A 89 -2.88 8.43 -9.10
N CYS A 90 -1.94 7.47 -9.07
CA CYS A 90 -1.43 6.91 -7.83
C CYS A 90 -0.66 7.94 -7.01
N ASP A 91 0.18 8.75 -7.66
CA ASP A 91 0.92 9.82 -6.99
C ASP A 91 -0.02 10.87 -6.37
N ILE A 92 -1.09 11.27 -7.10
CA ILE A 92 -2.15 12.14 -6.55
C ILE A 92 -2.86 11.45 -5.38
N GLY A 93 -3.15 10.15 -5.49
CA GLY A 93 -3.79 9.37 -4.41
C GLY A 93 -2.97 9.36 -3.13
N ASN A 94 -1.65 9.20 -3.24
CA ASN A 94 -0.73 9.29 -2.11
C ASN A 94 -0.76 10.67 -1.46
N ILE A 95 -0.65 11.73 -2.26
CA ILE A 95 -0.71 13.12 -1.77
C ILE A 95 -2.06 13.38 -1.10
N ALA A 96 -3.17 12.98 -1.74
CA ALA A 96 -4.51 13.17 -1.21
C ALA A 96 -4.72 12.45 0.14
N LEU A 97 -4.17 11.25 0.31
CA LEU A 97 -4.21 10.51 1.58
C LEU A 97 -3.48 11.26 2.70
N GLN A 98 -2.31 11.86 2.41
CA GLN A 98 -1.55 12.63 3.39
C GLN A 98 -2.24 13.95 3.75
N GLU A 99 -2.76 14.65 2.74
CA GLU A 99 -3.41 15.96 2.84
C GLU A 99 -4.89 15.90 3.26
N ASN A 100 -5.37 14.74 3.72
CA ASN A 100 -6.75 14.50 4.16
C ASN A 100 -7.82 14.80 3.10
N LYS A 101 -7.49 14.65 1.81
CA LYS A 101 -8.42 14.87 0.67
C LYS A 101 -9.13 13.60 0.27
N PHE A 102 -9.80 12.95 1.23
CA PHE A 102 -10.38 11.61 1.07
C PHE A 102 -11.37 11.49 -0.09
N PHE A 103 -12.14 12.54 -0.35
CA PHE A 103 -13.12 12.57 -1.45
C PHE A 103 -12.49 12.49 -2.86
N MET A 104 -11.23 12.90 -3.00
CA MET A 104 -10.52 12.84 -4.28
C MET A 104 -10.20 11.40 -4.67
N VAL A 105 -9.93 10.52 -3.70
CA VAL A 105 -9.45 9.17 -3.97
C VAL A 105 -10.46 8.29 -4.70
N GLU A 106 -11.73 8.39 -4.33
CA GLU A 106 -12.83 7.72 -5.04
C GLU A 106 -12.93 8.21 -6.50
N GLN A 107 -12.68 9.49 -6.75
CA GLN A 107 -12.69 10.07 -8.09
C GLN A 107 -11.51 9.57 -8.93
N LEU A 108 -10.32 9.42 -8.34
CA LEU A 108 -9.14 8.87 -9.01
C LEU A 108 -9.39 7.44 -9.49
N TYR A 109 -9.97 6.59 -8.64
CA TYR A 109 -10.32 5.22 -9.01
C TYR A 109 -11.38 5.17 -10.10
N LYS A 110 -12.41 6.03 -10.04
CA LYS A 110 -13.41 6.16 -11.11
C LYS A 110 -12.78 6.58 -12.43
N HIS A 111 -11.88 7.57 -12.42
CA HIS A 111 -11.14 7.97 -13.61
C HIS A 111 -10.31 6.81 -14.18
N PHE A 112 -9.60 6.08 -13.33
CA PHE A 112 -8.84 4.89 -13.74
C PHE A 112 -9.74 3.83 -14.37
N THR A 113 -10.88 3.51 -13.76
CA THR A 113 -11.78 2.46 -14.28
C THR A 113 -12.40 2.86 -15.63
N ILE A 114 -12.73 4.14 -15.83
CA ILE A 114 -13.26 4.64 -17.10
C ILE A 114 -12.22 4.56 -18.22
N PHE A 115 -10.99 5.02 -17.97
CA PHE A 115 -10.00 5.23 -19.04
C PHE A 115 -8.96 4.11 -19.19
N HIS A 116 -8.68 3.34 -18.13
CA HIS A 116 -7.53 2.41 -18.07
C HIS A 116 -7.87 0.97 -17.69
N SER A 117 -9.10 0.66 -17.26
CA SER A 117 -9.49 -0.68 -16.77
C SER A 117 -9.25 -1.84 -17.73
N LYS A 118 -9.19 -1.58 -19.04
CA LYS A 118 -9.00 -2.61 -20.07
C LYS A 118 -7.53 -2.97 -20.31
N CYS A 119 -6.58 -2.24 -19.72
CA CYS A 119 -5.15 -2.53 -19.86
C CYS A 119 -4.70 -3.61 -18.87
N ARG A 120 -4.37 -4.81 -19.35
CA ARG A 120 -3.86 -5.92 -18.49
C ARG A 120 -2.61 -5.57 -17.68
N SER A 121 -1.78 -4.64 -18.15
CA SER A 121 -0.58 -4.16 -17.46
C SER A 121 -0.86 -3.19 -16.30
N SER A 122 -2.13 -2.97 -15.94
CA SER A 122 -2.54 -1.93 -14.99
C SER A 122 -2.95 -2.44 -13.59
N GLU A 123 -2.88 -3.75 -13.34
CA GLU A 123 -3.35 -4.34 -12.07
C GLU A 123 -2.61 -3.77 -10.84
N ALA A 124 -1.30 -3.49 -10.96
CA ALA A 124 -0.54 -2.85 -9.89
C ALA A 124 -1.09 -1.45 -9.53
N TYR A 125 -1.41 -0.64 -10.54
CA TYR A 125 -2.00 0.69 -10.32
C TYR A 125 -3.43 0.58 -9.80
N LYS A 126 -4.19 -0.43 -10.25
CA LYS A 126 -5.52 -0.70 -9.73
C LYS A 126 -5.46 -0.99 -8.23
N LEU A 127 -4.60 -1.91 -7.81
CA LEU A 127 -4.39 -2.21 -6.39
C LEU A 127 -3.98 -0.96 -5.61
N GLU A 128 -3.05 -0.18 -6.14
CA GLU A 128 -2.54 1.01 -5.47
C GLU A 128 -3.63 2.07 -5.26
N LEU A 129 -4.52 2.27 -6.24
CA LEU A 129 -5.68 3.15 -6.11
C LEU A 129 -6.73 2.62 -5.13
N LEU A 130 -6.98 1.31 -5.14
CA LEU A 130 -7.87 0.66 -4.16
C LEU A 130 -7.29 0.74 -2.73
N ARG A 131 -5.97 0.60 -2.58
CA ARG A 131 -5.25 0.81 -1.32
C ARG A 131 -5.50 2.21 -0.79
N TYR A 132 -5.32 3.25 -1.62
CA TYR A 132 -5.62 4.62 -1.20
C TYR A 132 -7.08 4.78 -0.79
N LYS A 133 -8.03 4.12 -1.48
CA LYS A 133 -9.46 4.19 -1.15
C LYS A 133 -9.74 3.62 0.24
N VAL A 134 -9.24 2.41 0.52
CA VAL A 134 -9.39 1.76 1.83
C VAL A 134 -8.71 2.56 2.94
N GLU A 135 -7.48 3.00 2.71
CA GLU A 135 -6.72 3.77 3.71
C GLU A 135 -7.32 5.15 3.96
N SER A 136 -7.88 5.80 2.93
CA SER A 136 -8.62 7.06 3.09
C SER A 136 -9.90 6.87 3.88
N PHE A 137 -10.61 5.75 3.68
CA PHE A 137 -11.78 5.41 4.48
C PHE A 137 -11.39 5.17 5.95
N ALA A 138 -10.36 4.36 6.20
CA ALA A 138 -9.89 4.05 7.54
C ALA A 138 -9.41 5.29 8.30
N LYS A 139 -8.63 6.16 7.62
CA LYS A 139 -8.13 7.42 8.19
C LYS A 139 -9.24 8.45 8.36
N GLY A 140 -10.10 8.62 7.35
CA GLY A 140 -11.09 9.70 7.31
C GLY A 140 -12.30 9.49 8.22
N THR A 141 -12.66 8.23 8.49
CA THR A 141 -13.73 7.92 9.45
C THR A 141 -13.24 7.90 10.89
N GLY A 142 -11.95 7.63 11.14
CA GLY A 142 -11.41 7.54 12.50
C GLY A 142 -12.27 6.64 13.38
N ASP A 143 -12.63 7.11 14.57
CA ASP A 143 -13.40 6.33 15.55
C ASP A 143 -14.90 6.25 15.24
N SER A 144 -15.37 6.96 14.20
CA SER A 144 -16.79 6.95 13.82
C SER A 144 -17.22 5.63 13.19
N THR A 145 -16.28 4.77 12.77
CA THR A 145 -16.56 3.44 12.23
C THR A 145 -15.70 2.38 12.91
N THR A 146 -16.29 1.22 13.13
CA THR A 146 -15.63 0.10 13.79
C THR A 146 -14.56 -0.52 12.89
N PHE A 147 -13.58 -1.19 13.50
CA PHE A 147 -12.60 -1.96 12.71
C PHE A 147 -13.28 -2.99 11.81
N GLN A 148 -14.37 -3.62 12.27
CA GLN A 148 -15.09 -4.62 11.48
C GLN A 148 -15.69 -4.03 10.19
N GLU A 149 -16.21 -2.82 10.24
CA GLU A 149 -16.72 -2.11 9.05
C GLU A 149 -15.58 -1.77 8.10
N LYS A 150 -14.46 -1.25 8.62
CA LYS A 150 -13.26 -0.96 7.81
C LYS A 150 -12.69 -2.23 7.17
N TRP A 151 -12.67 -3.34 7.89
CA TRP A 151 -12.23 -4.64 7.39
C TRP A 151 -13.17 -5.19 6.32
N LYS A 152 -14.49 -4.98 6.47
CA LYS A 152 -15.45 -5.34 5.43
C LYS A 152 -15.20 -4.54 4.14
N VAL A 153 -14.92 -3.24 4.25
CA VAL A 153 -14.55 -2.40 3.10
C VAL A 153 -13.26 -2.91 2.44
N PHE A 154 -12.24 -3.30 3.21
CA PHE A 154 -11.03 -3.94 2.67
C PHE A 154 -11.37 -5.18 1.84
N ILE A 155 -12.25 -6.04 2.32
CA ILE A 155 -12.64 -7.26 1.59
C ILE A 155 -13.38 -6.90 0.29
N GLU A 156 -14.36 -6.01 0.35
CA GLU A 156 -15.19 -5.64 -0.80
C GLU A 156 -14.39 -4.90 -1.89
N ASP A 157 -13.50 -4.00 -1.48
CA ASP A 157 -12.76 -3.13 -2.39
C ASP A 157 -11.40 -3.70 -2.82
N ILE A 158 -10.76 -4.57 -2.04
CA ILE A 158 -9.45 -5.16 -2.38
C ILE A 158 -9.62 -6.65 -2.68
N ASP A 159 -9.95 -7.47 -1.68
CA ASP A 159 -10.00 -8.95 -1.81
C ASP A 159 -10.87 -9.42 -2.98
N HIS A 160 -12.04 -8.81 -3.18
CA HIS A 160 -12.95 -9.18 -4.26
C HIS A 160 -12.59 -8.60 -5.63
N GLN A 161 -11.78 -7.56 -5.67
CA GLN A 161 -11.51 -6.78 -6.89
C GLN A 161 -10.21 -7.17 -7.58
N ILE A 162 -9.23 -7.70 -6.86
CA ILE A 162 -7.91 -8.05 -7.40
C ILE A 162 -7.77 -9.55 -7.65
N SER A 163 -6.75 -9.94 -8.42
CA SER A 163 -6.41 -11.35 -8.60
C SER A 163 -6.16 -12.05 -7.24
N PRO A 164 -6.73 -13.25 -7.00
CA PRO A 164 -6.48 -14.04 -5.79
C PRO A 164 -5.00 -14.35 -5.49
N GLU A 165 -4.18 -14.33 -6.53
CA GLU A 165 -2.75 -14.62 -6.45
C GLU A 165 -1.90 -13.39 -6.08
N TRP A 166 -2.49 -12.19 -6.17
CA TRP A 166 -1.74 -10.95 -5.97
C TRP A 166 -1.31 -10.82 -4.50
N PRO A 167 -0.01 -10.60 -4.22
CA PRO A 167 0.49 -10.52 -2.86
C PRO A 167 0.02 -9.24 -2.16
N LEU A 168 -0.49 -9.40 -0.94
CA LEU A 168 -0.85 -8.31 -0.04
C LEU A 168 0.13 -8.29 1.14
N SER A 169 0.46 -7.09 1.60
CA SER A 169 1.34 -6.86 2.75
C SER A 169 0.65 -5.92 3.73
N VAL A 170 0.80 -6.18 5.03
CA VAL A 170 0.24 -5.32 6.08
C VAL A 170 0.82 -3.90 6.03
N HIS A 171 2.07 -3.75 5.58
CA HIS A 171 2.75 -2.46 5.52
C HIS A 171 2.12 -1.47 4.54
N ASN A 172 1.31 -1.97 3.61
CA ASN A 172 0.56 -1.15 2.67
C ASN A 172 -0.68 -0.49 3.32
N PHE A 173 -1.08 -0.93 4.52
CA PHE A 173 -2.32 -0.55 5.19
C PHE A 173 -2.09 -0.01 6.62
N PRO A 174 -1.26 1.03 6.82
CA PRO A 174 -0.95 1.54 8.15
C PRO A 174 -2.17 2.09 8.91
N TYR A 175 -3.10 2.80 8.26
CA TYR A 175 -4.27 3.40 8.90
C TYR A 175 -5.34 2.36 9.23
N LEU A 176 -5.53 1.36 8.36
CA LEU A 176 -6.38 0.22 8.70
C LEU A 176 -5.78 -0.60 9.86
N THR A 177 -4.46 -0.77 9.88
CA THR A 177 -3.77 -1.47 10.98
C THR A 177 -3.92 -0.69 12.30
N SER A 178 -3.75 0.63 12.29
CA SER A 178 -3.91 1.44 13.50
C SER A 178 -5.34 1.43 14.03
N ALA A 179 -6.35 1.33 13.14
CA ALA A 179 -7.76 1.23 13.56
C ALA A 179 -8.07 -0.04 14.38
N LEU A 180 -7.19 -1.05 14.35
CA LEU A 180 -7.29 -2.22 15.21
C LEU A 180 -6.79 -1.95 16.63
N GLU A 181 -5.89 -0.98 16.84
CA GLU A 181 -5.20 -0.76 18.13
C GLU A 181 -6.14 -0.45 19.30
N ASP A 182 -7.31 0.11 19.00
CA ASP A 182 -8.33 0.49 19.99
C ASP A 182 -9.21 -0.69 20.44
N HIS A 183 -8.98 -1.90 19.89
CA HIS A 183 -9.81 -3.07 20.14
C HIS A 183 -9.08 -4.11 21.01
N GLY A 184 -9.80 -4.72 21.95
CA GLY A 184 -9.28 -5.79 22.79
C GLY A 184 -9.02 -7.10 22.03
N ARG A 185 -8.49 -8.11 22.72
CA ARG A 185 -8.07 -9.42 22.15
C ARG A 185 -9.19 -10.21 21.47
N GLU A 186 -10.44 -9.98 21.87
CA GLU A 186 -11.60 -10.78 21.47
C GLU A 186 -11.98 -10.57 20.01
N LEU A 187 -11.99 -9.33 19.53
CA LEU A 187 -12.36 -9.00 18.16
C LEU A 187 -11.39 -9.62 17.11
N PRO A 188 -10.06 -9.48 17.25
CA PRO A 188 -9.07 -10.21 16.45
C PRO A 188 -9.33 -11.72 16.31
N LEU A 189 -9.61 -12.39 17.43
CA LEU A 189 -9.88 -13.83 17.45
C LEU A 189 -11.17 -14.16 16.71
N GLN A 190 -12.21 -13.37 16.96
CA GLN A 190 -13.48 -13.56 16.30
C GLN A 190 -13.34 -13.41 14.79
N LEU A 191 -12.65 -12.38 14.30
CA LEU A 191 -12.49 -12.12 12.88
C LEU A 191 -11.61 -13.17 12.17
N LEU A 192 -10.51 -13.60 12.80
CA LEU A 192 -9.63 -14.62 12.23
C LEU A 192 -10.24 -16.03 12.23
N LEU A 193 -10.98 -16.39 13.29
CA LEU A 193 -11.39 -17.77 13.52
C LEU A 193 -12.87 -18.05 13.20
N SER A 194 -13.69 -17.00 13.02
CA SER A 194 -15.12 -17.11 12.70
C SER A 194 -15.40 -16.85 11.22
N GLU A 195 -14.61 -17.48 10.35
CA GLU A 195 -14.62 -17.34 8.87
C GLU A 195 -16.00 -17.50 8.19
N LYS A 196 -17.01 -17.98 8.92
CA LYS A 196 -18.34 -18.30 8.41
C LYS A 196 -19.14 -17.11 7.86
N LYS A 197 -18.70 -15.86 8.05
CA LYS A 197 -19.48 -14.66 7.66
C LYS A 197 -18.89 -13.85 6.50
N LEU A 198 -17.63 -14.06 6.12
CA LEU A 198 -16.95 -13.24 5.11
C LEU A 198 -16.39 -14.13 4.00
N SER A 199 -16.81 -13.89 2.75
CA SER A 199 -16.27 -14.60 1.59
C SER A 199 -14.88 -14.05 1.28
N ILE A 200 -13.84 -14.79 1.60
CA ILE A 200 -12.44 -14.42 1.30
C ILE A 200 -12.01 -15.14 0.03
N ARG A 201 -11.45 -14.39 -0.92
CA ARG A 201 -11.03 -14.89 -2.24
C ARG A 201 -9.52 -14.87 -2.41
N ASN A 202 -8.84 -13.88 -1.84
CA ASN A 202 -7.40 -13.73 -1.94
C ASN A 202 -6.71 -14.44 -0.77
N LYS A 203 -5.74 -15.30 -1.09
CA LYS A 203 -5.01 -16.12 -0.11
C LYS A 203 -4.17 -15.30 0.89
N TRP A 204 -3.90 -14.04 0.59
CA TRP A 204 -3.11 -13.12 1.41
C TRP A 204 -3.97 -12.30 2.38
N THR A 205 -5.30 -12.29 2.23
CA THR A 205 -6.20 -11.48 3.06
C THR A 205 -6.17 -11.88 4.53
N LEU A 206 -6.29 -13.18 4.85
CA LEU A 206 -6.21 -13.65 6.24
C LEU A 206 -4.80 -13.46 6.85
N PRO A 207 -3.69 -13.75 6.16
CA PRO A 207 -2.35 -13.40 6.63
C PRO A 207 -2.19 -11.91 6.92
N VAL A 208 -2.76 -11.01 6.11
CA VAL A 208 -2.73 -9.56 6.39
C VAL A 208 -3.44 -9.24 7.70
N LEU A 209 -4.64 -9.79 7.95
CA LEU A 209 -5.34 -9.61 9.22
C LEU A 209 -4.52 -10.14 10.40
N LEU A 210 -3.92 -11.32 10.26
CA LEU A 210 -3.03 -11.89 11.26
C LEU A 210 -1.84 -10.95 11.54
N ASN A 211 -1.23 -10.40 10.50
CA ASN A 211 -0.09 -9.49 10.62
C ASN A 211 -0.48 -8.18 11.31
N MET A 212 -1.67 -7.64 11.07
CA MET A 212 -2.19 -6.48 11.83
C MET A 212 -2.23 -6.77 13.33
N ILE A 213 -2.68 -7.97 13.71
CA ILE A 213 -2.75 -8.41 15.11
C ILE A 213 -1.34 -8.61 15.69
N MET A 214 -0.40 -9.15 14.91
CA MET A 214 0.98 -9.31 15.35
C MET A 214 1.68 -7.97 15.62
N LEU A 215 1.29 -6.92 14.90
CA LEU A 215 1.80 -5.56 15.08
C LEU A 215 1.15 -4.82 16.27
N HIS A 216 0.02 -5.29 16.77
CA HIS A 216 -0.72 -4.64 17.85
C HIS A 216 0.10 -4.54 19.15
N LYS A 217 0.33 -3.34 19.67
CA LYS A 217 1.23 -3.12 20.83
C LYS A 217 0.67 -3.63 22.15
N ASN A 218 -0.64 -3.49 22.37
CA ASN A 218 -1.30 -3.87 23.63
C ASN A 218 -1.62 -5.38 23.75
N VAL A 219 -1.22 -6.19 22.76
CA VAL A 219 -1.40 -7.64 22.80
C VAL A 219 -0.07 -8.27 23.18
N ASP A 220 -0.07 -9.08 24.22
CA ASP A 220 1.17 -9.71 24.70
C ASP A 220 1.72 -10.74 23.70
N GLN A 221 3.04 -10.94 23.76
CA GLN A 221 3.76 -11.76 22.79
C GLN A 221 3.39 -13.25 22.91
N GLU A 222 3.04 -13.74 24.11
CA GLU A 222 2.63 -15.13 24.30
C GLU A 222 1.30 -15.42 23.60
N PHE A 223 0.34 -14.52 23.73
CA PHE A 223 -0.91 -14.58 23.00
C PHE A 223 -0.68 -14.56 21.48
N LYS A 224 0.18 -13.66 20.98
CA LYS A 224 0.52 -13.59 19.54
C LYS A 224 1.09 -14.90 19.03
N MET A 225 2.00 -15.51 19.78
CA MET A 225 2.60 -16.79 19.47
C MET A 225 1.55 -17.92 19.45
N ASN A 226 0.72 -18.02 20.48
CA ASN A 226 -0.33 -19.04 20.57
C ASN A 226 -1.36 -18.89 19.43
N LEU A 227 -1.74 -17.65 19.13
CA LEU A 227 -2.65 -17.34 18.01
C LEU A 227 -2.04 -17.74 16.68
N PHE A 228 -0.77 -17.41 16.42
CA PHE A 228 -0.09 -17.82 15.20
C PHE A 228 -0.05 -19.35 15.06
N GLN A 229 0.28 -20.07 16.13
CA GLN A 229 0.32 -21.54 16.10
C GLN A 229 -1.06 -22.14 15.79
N LEU A 230 -2.11 -21.64 16.46
CA LEU A 230 -3.49 -22.07 16.21
C LEU A 230 -3.94 -21.78 14.77
N PHE A 231 -3.60 -20.58 14.28
CA PHE A 231 -3.93 -20.16 12.92
C PHE A 231 -3.21 -21.02 11.88
N HIS A 232 -1.92 -21.28 12.07
CA HIS A 232 -1.13 -22.15 11.20
C HIS A 232 -1.70 -23.59 11.13
N GLN A 233 -2.15 -24.13 12.27
CA GLN A 233 -2.76 -25.47 12.30
C GLN A 233 -4.00 -25.57 11.40
N ARG A 234 -4.79 -24.50 11.32
CA ARG A 234 -5.99 -24.44 10.46
C ARG A 234 -5.66 -24.12 9.00
N HIS A 235 -4.65 -23.28 8.75
CA HIS A 235 -4.38 -22.71 7.43
C HIS A 235 -3.00 -23.03 6.85
N LYS A 236 -2.51 -24.26 7.04
CA LYS A 236 -1.14 -24.71 6.66
C LYS A 236 -0.63 -24.32 5.26
N HIS A 237 -1.51 -24.05 4.31
CA HIS A 237 -1.19 -23.75 2.92
C HIS A 237 -0.94 -22.25 2.64
N LEU A 238 -1.17 -21.36 3.61
CA LEU A 238 -0.97 -19.92 3.44
C LEU A 238 0.50 -19.52 3.60
N ASN A 239 0.86 -18.35 3.08
CA ASN A 239 2.19 -17.79 3.24
C ASN A 239 2.30 -17.02 4.57
N TYR A 240 3.36 -17.31 5.33
CA TYR A 240 3.62 -16.75 6.66
C TYR A 240 4.92 -15.94 6.75
N ASP A 241 5.54 -15.60 5.62
CA ASP A 241 6.86 -14.93 5.56
C ASP A 241 6.87 -13.61 6.35
N GLU A 242 5.85 -12.78 6.11
CA GLU A 242 5.69 -11.50 6.81
C GLU A 242 5.33 -11.72 8.28
N THR A 243 4.47 -12.68 8.60
CA THR A 243 4.11 -13.05 9.99
C THR A 243 5.34 -13.44 10.80
N LEU A 244 6.17 -14.34 10.28
CA LEU A 244 7.40 -14.79 10.93
C LEU A 244 8.38 -13.64 11.09
N THR A 245 8.52 -12.78 10.07
CA THR A 245 9.37 -11.59 10.15
C THR A 245 8.95 -10.66 11.29
N ILE A 246 7.64 -10.41 11.45
CA ILE A 246 7.09 -9.59 12.53
C ILE A 246 7.33 -10.26 13.89
N LEU A 247 7.03 -11.56 14.01
CA LEU A 247 7.18 -12.29 15.27
C LEU A 247 8.63 -12.35 15.75
N PHE A 248 9.59 -12.68 14.88
CA PHE A 248 11.02 -12.68 15.25
C PHE A 248 11.50 -11.27 15.61
N ARG A 249 11.01 -10.23 14.93
CA ARG A 249 11.30 -8.84 15.31
C ARG A 249 10.75 -8.49 16.69
N ASN A 250 9.57 -8.99 17.05
CA ASN A 250 8.96 -8.75 18.35
C ASN A 250 9.66 -9.53 19.49
N CYS A 251 10.28 -10.66 19.19
CA CYS A 251 11.13 -11.41 20.12
C CYS A 251 12.53 -10.81 20.28
N LYS A 252 12.72 -9.52 19.98
CA LYS A 252 14.00 -8.84 20.20
C LYS A 252 14.28 -8.87 21.70
N ASP A 253 15.51 -9.27 22.06
CA ASP A 253 15.97 -9.38 23.45
C ASP A 253 15.29 -10.50 24.28
N GLU A 254 14.50 -11.38 23.64
CA GLU A 254 13.85 -12.54 24.27
C GLU A 254 14.31 -13.88 23.62
N PRO A 255 15.51 -14.36 23.96
CA PRO A 255 16.13 -15.50 23.27
C PRO A 255 15.34 -16.80 23.41
N TYR A 256 14.72 -17.04 24.57
CA TYR A 256 13.88 -18.22 24.80
C TYR A 256 12.69 -18.26 23.84
N ARG A 257 11.97 -17.14 23.71
CA ARG A 257 10.79 -17.05 22.81
C ARG A 257 11.19 -17.13 21.34
N ALA A 258 12.31 -16.51 20.97
CA ALA A 258 12.86 -16.63 19.62
C ALA A 258 13.24 -18.08 19.28
N SER A 259 13.89 -18.80 20.20
CA SER A 259 14.21 -20.21 20.02
C SER A 259 12.96 -21.09 19.93
N SER A 260 11.96 -20.85 20.79
CA SER A 260 10.69 -21.60 20.76
C SER A 260 9.94 -21.39 19.43
N LEU A 261 9.92 -20.17 18.91
CA LEU A 261 9.36 -19.88 17.59
C LEU A 261 10.11 -20.63 16.48
N MET A 262 11.45 -20.61 16.51
CA MET A 262 12.26 -21.31 15.53
C MET A 262 12.06 -22.83 15.57
N ASP A 263 11.94 -23.42 16.77
CA ASP A 263 11.63 -24.84 16.92
C ASP A 263 10.26 -25.17 16.31
N PHE A 264 9.26 -24.28 16.47
CA PHE A 264 7.97 -24.41 15.79
C PHE A 264 8.10 -24.30 14.26
N VAL A 265 8.86 -23.34 13.73
CA VAL A 265 9.11 -23.16 12.29
C VAL A 265 9.71 -24.44 11.70
N LYS A 266 10.76 -24.98 12.32
CA LYS A 266 11.45 -26.20 11.87
C LYS A 266 10.53 -27.42 11.93
N LYS A 267 9.81 -27.62 13.04
CA LYS A 267 8.88 -28.75 13.22
C LYS A 267 7.79 -28.79 12.16
N ASN A 268 7.35 -27.62 11.68
CA ASN A 268 6.29 -27.51 10.68
C ASN A 268 6.82 -27.36 9.24
N GLY A 269 8.14 -27.43 9.01
CA GLY A 269 8.72 -27.28 7.68
C GLY A 269 8.51 -25.90 7.06
N LEU A 270 8.34 -24.87 7.90
CA LEU A 270 8.22 -23.49 7.45
C LEU A 270 9.60 -22.96 7.05
N SER A 271 9.62 -22.07 6.06
CA SER A 271 10.85 -21.45 5.57
C SER A 271 10.92 -19.98 5.98
N LEU A 272 12.12 -19.51 6.27
CA LEU A 272 12.40 -18.16 6.73
C LEU A 272 12.94 -17.29 5.61
N THR A 273 12.43 -16.06 5.53
CA THR A 273 13.09 -15.03 4.73
C THR A 273 14.43 -14.65 5.37
N HIS A 274 15.35 -14.10 4.57
CA HIS A 274 16.62 -13.56 5.07
C HIS A 274 16.42 -12.53 6.21
N LEU A 275 15.34 -11.75 6.14
CA LEU A 275 15.05 -10.74 7.16
C LEU A 275 14.57 -11.36 8.47
N ALA A 276 13.70 -12.37 8.41
CA ALA A 276 13.28 -13.12 9.59
C ALA A 276 14.46 -13.83 10.25
N ALA A 277 15.32 -14.48 9.45
CA ALA A 277 16.53 -15.13 9.93
C ALA A 277 17.50 -14.13 10.60
N LYS A 278 17.67 -12.94 10.02
CA LYS A 278 18.46 -11.86 10.62
C LYS A 278 17.93 -11.46 11.99
N PHE A 279 16.62 -11.26 12.14
CA PHE A 279 16.03 -10.91 13.43
C PHE A 279 16.20 -12.03 14.46
N PHE A 280 16.00 -13.28 14.05
CA PHE A 280 16.24 -14.44 14.90
C PHE A 280 17.68 -14.50 15.42
N LEU A 281 18.68 -14.44 14.52
CA LEU A 281 20.09 -14.55 14.91
C LEU A 281 20.49 -13.43 15.87
N ARG A 282 20.01 -12.21 15.65
CA ARG A 282 20.20 -11.08 16.57
C ARG A 282 19.64 -11.35 17.96
N SER A 283 18.47 -11.97 18.05
CA SER A 283 17.85 -12.28 19.35
C SER A 283 18.58 -13.36 20.14
N ILE A 284 19.35 -14.23 19.50
CA ILE A 284 20.05 -15.34 20.18
C ILE A 284 21.57 -15.13 20.32
N GLN A 285 22.15 -14.14 19.63
CA GLN A 285 23.58 -13.88 19.64
C GLN A 285 24.10 -13.53 21.05
N GLY A 286 25.18 -14.18 21.47
CA GLY A 286 25.78 -13.96 22.79
C GLY A 286 24.98 -14.57 23.96
N THR A 287 23.91 -15.32 23.67
CA THR A 287 23.09 -16.02 24.68
C THR A 287 23.40 -17.51 24.69
N GLU A 288 22.89 -18.22 25.70
CA GLU A 288 22.97 -19.68 25.77
C GLU A 288 22.34 -20.39 24.57
N TYR A 289 21.51 -19.72 23.75
CA TYR A 289 20.89 -20.29 22.55
C TYR A 289 21.75 -20.12 21.28
N SER A 290 22.88 -19.42 21.35
CA SER A 290 23.77 -19.17 20.21
C SER A 290 24.27 -20.44 19.52
N PHE A 291 24.48 -21.54 20.28
CA PHE A 291 24.95 -22.81 19.71
C PHE A 291 23.97 -23.42 18.71
N ARG A 292 22.67 -23.12 18.84
CA ARG A 292 21.64 -23.67 17.96
C ARG A 292 21.61 -23.01 16.58
N SER A 293 22.31 -21.89 16.37
CA SER A 293 22.30 -21.13 15.11
C SER A 293 22.63 -21.98 13.88
N ALA A 294 23.56 -22.93 14.01
CA ALA A 294 23.94 -23.86 12.94
C ALA A 294 22.81 -24.84 12.56
N ASP A 295 21.99 -25.26 13.53
CA ASP A 295 20.89 -26.22 13.33
C ASP A 295 19.71 -25.65 12.53
N TYR A 296 19.75 -24.35 12.25
CA TYR A 296 18.65 -23.59 11.67
C TYR A 296 18.94 -23.00 10.29
N ILE A 297 20.15 -23.16 9.77
CA ILE A 297 20.52 -22.70 8.41
C ILE A 297 19.59 -23.33 7.37
N ASN A 298 19.22 -24.60 7.55
CA ASN A 298 18.33 -25.32 6.64
C ASN A 298 16.89 -24.78 6.59
N ALA A 299 16.48 -23.97 7.58
CA ALA A 299 15.16 -23.33 7.58
C ALA A 299 15.15 -22.01 6.80
N ILE A 300 16.31 -21.48 6.39
CA ILE A 300 16.43 -20.22 5.66
C ILE A 300 16.17 -20.47 4.17
N LYS A 301 15.32 -19.66 3.55
CA LYS A 301 15.16 -19.64 2.09
C LYS A 301 16.48 -19.21 1.47
N ASP A 302 17.02 -20.02 0.58
CA ASP A 302 18.29 -19.77 -0.12
C ASP A 302 19.47 -19.57 0.88
N PRO A 303 19.86 -20.65 1.60
CA PRO A 303 20.84 -20.57 2.66
C PRO A 303 22.23 -20.12 2.18
N ASP A 304 22.61 -20.48 0.95
CA ASP A 304 23.91 -20.11 0.38
C ASP A 304 24.00 -18.60 0.17
N ALA A 305 22.96 -17.98 -0.41
CA ALA A 305 22.91 -16.52 -0.58
C ALA A 305 22.84 -15.76 0.75
N PHE A 306 22.25 -16.37 1.79
CA PHE A 306 22.23 -15.79 3.14
C PHE A 306 23.63 -15.80 3.77
N LEU A 307 24.33 -16.94 3.71
CA LEU A 307 25.69 -17.10 4.23
C LEU A 307 26.66 -16.15 3.51
N GLU A 308 26.55 -16.02 2.19
CA GLU A 308 27.35 -15.07 1.41
C GLU A 308 27.13 -13.62 1.86
N LYS A 309 25.88 -13.21 2.14
CA LYS A 309 25.57 -11.87 2.65
C LYS A 309 26.07 -11.63 4.07
N LEU A 310 26.11 -12.68 4.90
CA LEU A 310 26.63 -12.63 6.26
C LEU A 310 28.16 -12.52 6.26
N HIS A 311 28.85 -13.33 5.45
CA HIS A 311 30.31 -13.28 5.27
C HIS A 311 30.78 -11.94 4.68
N ASN A 312 30.04 -11.37 3.75
CA ASN A 312 30.38 -10.09 3.11
C ASN A 312 30.05 -8.85 3.98
N GLY A 313 29.68 -9.02 5.25
CA GLY A 313 29.33 -7.92 6.17
C GLY A 313 28.09 -7.12 5.77
N LYS A 314 27.33 -7.58 4.76
CA LYS A 314 26.07 -6.95 4.32
C LYS A 314 24.92 -7.22 5.29
N ILE A 315 25.06 -8.27 6.11
CA ILE A 315 24.25 -8.52 7.29
C ILE A 315 25.13 -8.29 8.51
N ILE A 316 25.09 -7.08 9.06
CA ILE A 316 25.63 -6.82 10.41
C ILE A 316 24.64 -7.47 11.38
N LEU A 317 25.09 -8.52 12.07
CA LEU A 317 24.36 -9.11 13.20
C LEU A 317 24.28 -8.07 14.32
#